data_AF-A0A524RN38-F1
#
_entry.id   AF-A0A524RN38-F1
#
_cell.length_a   1.000
_cell.length_b   1.000
_cell.length_c   1.000
_cell.angle_alpha   90.00
_cell.angle_beta   90.00
_cell.angle_gamma   90.00
#
_symmetry.space_group_name_H-M   'P 1'
#
loop_
_entity.id
_entity.type
_entity.pdbx_description
1 polymer ?
#
loop_
_entity_poly.entity_id
_entity_poly.type
_entity_poly.pdbx_seq_one_letter_code
_entity_poly.pdbx_strand_id
1 'polypeptide(L)' 'MLSQPAQSKPSVDQRRGELRQQADQFHARARDAAELGDLKMAAELILRGLDCERRSVSLGPQVLQLIRTT' A
#
# COMPACT_ATOMS: atom_id res chain seq x y z
N MET A 1 33.74 9.40 15.40
CA MET A 1 32.56 9.88 14.65
C MET A 1 31.73 8.67 14.28
N LEU A 2 30.51 8.54 14.82
CA LEU A 2 29.59 7.44 14.52
C LEU A 2 28.87 7.74 13.21
N SER A 3 29.22 7.02 12.14
CA SER A 3 28.56 7.12 10.83
C SER A 3 27.16 6.52 10.91
N GLN A 4 26.13 7.35 10.69
CA GLN A 4 24.75 6.88 10.56
C GLN A 4 24.59 6.09 9.25
N PRO A 5 23.86 4.97 9.22
CA PRO A 5 23.62 4.24 7.99
C PRO A 5 22.69 5.06 7.09
N ALA A 6 23.13 5.32 5.86
CA ALA A 6 22.33 5.97 4.84
C ALA A 6 21.07 5.11 4.57
N GLN A 7 19.89 5.62 4.93
CA GLN A 7 18.62 5.02 4.55
C GLN A 7 18.44 5.12 3.03
N SER A 8 18.72 4.04 2.33
CA SER A 8 18.43 3.86 0.91
C SER A 8 16.92 3.99 0.68
N LYS A 9 16.49 4.84 -0.27
CA LYS A 9 15.07 4.96 -0.63
C LYS A 9 14.53 3.59 -1.09
N PRO A 10 13.37 3.13 -0.58
CA PRO A 10 12.83 1.82 -0.95
C PRO A 10 12.49 1.77 -2.44
N SER A 11 12.77 0.63 -3.06
CA SER A 11 12.48 0.40 -4.48
C SER A 11 10.98 0.44 -4.75
N VAL A 12 10.61 0.62 -6.02
CA VAL A 12 9.20 0.58 -6.46
C VAL A 12 8.56 -0.77 -6.11
N ASP A 13 9.31 -1.87 -6.30
CA ASP A 13 8.87 -3.22 -5.92
C ASP A 13 8.63 -3.37 -4.42
N GLN A 14 9.54 -2.83 -3.60
CA GLN A 14 9.41 -2.86 -2.15
C GLN A 14 8.16 -2.07 -1.70
N ARG A 15 7.96 -0.86 -2.23
CA ARG A 15 6.77 -0.05 -1.92
C ARG A 15 5.47 -0.73 -2.35
N ARG A 16 5.48 -1.41 -3.50
CA ARG A 16 4.33 -2.20 -3.96
C ARG A 16 4.05 -3.37 -3.03
N GLY A 17 5.08 -4.06 -2.56
CA GLY A 17 4.97 -5.10 -1.54
C GLY A 17 4.40 -4.58 -0.21
N GLU A 18 4.90 -3.44 0.27
CA GLU A 18 4.43 -2.78 1.49
C GLU A 18 2.94 -2.39 1.40
N LEU A 19 2.52 -1.80 0.27
CA LEU A 19 1.11 -1.46 0.05
C LEU A 19 0.21 -2.69 0.00
N ARG A 20 0.69 -3.79 -0.61
CA ARG A 20 -0.06 -5.05 -0.64
C ARG A 20 -0.23 -5.64 0.76
N GLN A 21 0.84 -5.67 1.55
CA GLN A 21 0.78 -6.11 2.95
C GLN A 21 -0.16 -5.23 3.80
N GLN A 22 -0.19 -3.92 3.56
CA GLN A 22 -1.11 -3.02 4.25
C GLN A 22 -2.58 -3.29 3.86
N ALA A 23 -2.86 -3.54 2.57
CA ALA A 23 -4.20 -3.91 2.12
C ALA A 23 -4.69 -5.20 2.80
N ASP A 24 -3.85 -6.24 2.84
CA ASP A 24 -4.18 -7.51 3.48
C ASP A 24 -4.50 -7.33 4.98
N GLN A 25 -3.75 -6.48 5.68
CA GLN A 25 -4.00 -6.15 7.09
C GLN A 25 -5.33 -5.40 7.29
N PHE A 26 -5.64 -4.43 6.42
CA PHE A 26 -6.93 -3.73 6.50
C PHE A 26 -8.10 -4.68 6.26
N HIS A 27 -7.97 -5.61 5.31
CA HIS A 27 -9.02 -6.60 5.02
C HIS A 27 -9.18 -7.63 6.14
N ALA A 28 -8.09 -8.06 6.79
CA ALA A 28 -8.18 -8.91 7.98
C ALA A 28 -8.97 -8.19 9.09
N ARG A 29 -8.59 -6.96 9.42
CA ARG A 29 -9.28 -6.17 10.45
C ARG A 29 -10.72 -5.85 10.08
N ALA A 30 -11.03 -5.67 8.79
CA ALA A 30 -12.39 -5.45 8.33
C ALA A 30 -13.29 -6.66 8.58
N ARG A 31 -12.74 -7.88 8.38
CA ARG A 31 -13.45 -9.13 8.73
C ARG A 31 -13.71 -9.21 10.22
N ASP A 32 -12.70 -8.96 11.05
CA ASP A 32 -12.86 -8.97 12.52
C ASP A 32 -13.93 -7.97 12.97
N ALA A 33 -13.93 -6.75 12.41
CA ALA A 33 -14.93 -5.73 12.73
C ALA A 33 -16.35 -6.14 12.28
N ALA A 34 -16.48 -6.76 11.11
CA ALA A 34 -17.77 -7.25 10.61
C ALA A 34 -18.31 -8.41 11.47
N GLU A 35 -17.45 -9.32 11.92
CA GLU A 35 -17.81 -10.42 12.83
C GLU A 35 -18.28 -9.92 14.18
N LEU A 36 -17.74 -8.79 14.65
CA LEU A 36 -18.18 -8.09 15.86
C LEU A 36 -19.45 -7.24 15.65
N GLY A 37 -19.98 -7.17 14.41
CA GLY A 37 -21.15 -6.38 14.06
C GLY A 37 -20.88 -4.88 13.83
N ASP A 38 -19.62 -4.44 13.89
CA ASP A 38 -19.23 -3.06 13.59
C ASP A 38 -19.05 -2.87 12.08
N LEU A 39 -20.18 -2.81 11.38
CA LEU A 39 -20.23 -2.66 9.93
C LEU A 39 -19.63 -1.34 9.46
N LYS A 40 -19.71 -0.28 10.28
CA LYS A 40 -19.15 1.03 9.94
C LYS A 40 -17.63 0.96 9.90
N MET A 41 -17.02 0.41 10.95
CA MET A 41 -15.58 0.21 11.01
C MET A 41 -15.09 -0.75 9.92
N ALA A 42 -15.84 -1.83 9.67
CA ALA A 42 -15.54 -2.75 8.58
C ALA A 42 -15.51 -2.03 7.22
N ALA A 43 -16.51 -1.20 6.92
CA ALA A 43 -16.56 -0.42 5.67
C ALA A 43 -15.38 0.55 5.55
N GLU A 44 -15.06 1.29 6.61
CA GLU A 44 -13.91 2.20 6.62
C GLU A 44 -12.59 1.46 6.37
N LEU A 45 -12.40 0.29 6.96
CA LEU A 45 -11.22 -0.54 6.77
C LEU A 45 -11.13 -1.10 5.34
N ILE A 46 -12.25 -1.55 4.76
CA ILE A 46 -12.29 -1.99 3.35
C ILE A 46 -11.85 -0.86 2.42
N LEU A 47 -12.37 0.36 2.60
CA LEU A 47 -12.00 1.49 1.76
C LEU A 47 -10.50 1.81 1.84
N ARG A 48 -9.89 1.67 3.03
CA ARG A 48 -8.44 1.85 3.20
C ARG A 48 -7.63 0.75 2.51
N GLY A 49 -8.09 -0.50 2.57
CA GLY A 49 -7.47 -1.61 1.83
C GLY A 49 -7.49 -1.38 0.32
N LEU A 50 -8.64 -0.98 -0.22
CA LEU A 50 -8.80 -0.65 -1.64
C LEU A 50 -7.91 0.54 -2.08
N ASP A 51 -7.71 1.55 -1.23
CA ASP A 51 -6.76 2.64 -1.54
C ASP A 51 -5.33 2.11 -1.67
N CYS A 52 -4.90 1.22 -0.77
CA CYS A 52 -3.59 0.59 -0.83
C CYS A 52 -3.44 -0.24 -2.12
N GLU A 53 -4.46 -1.01 -2.52
CA GLU A 53 -4.47 -1.77 -3.77
C GLU A 53 -4.35 -0.86 -4.99
N ARG A 54 -5.19 0.18 -5.08
CA ARG A 54 -5.15 1.19 -6.15
C ARG A 54 -3.76 1.81 -6.28
N ARG A 55 -3.15 2.16 -5.14
CA ARG A 55 -1.80 2.74 -5.11
C ARG A 55 -0.75 1.72 -5.55
N SER A 56 -0.87 0.47 -5.14
CA SER A 56 0.06 -0.60 -5.53
C SER A 56 0.08 -0.84 -7.05
N VAL A 57 -1.08 -0.71 -7.71
CA VAL A 57 -1.22 -0.81 -9.17
C VAL A 57 -0.65 0.43 -9.86
N SER A 58 -0.89 1.62 -9.30
CA SER A 58 -0.39 2.89 -9.85
C SER A 58 1.14 3.08 -9.75
N LEU A 59 1.85 2.22 -9.00
CA LEU A 59 3.31 2.23 -8.88
C LEU A 59 4.04 1.61 -10.09
N GLY A 60 3.35 1.30 -11.20
CA GLY A 60 4.01 0.95 -12.46
C GLY A 60 4.91 2.08 -13.01
N PRO A 61 5.83 1.79 -13.95
CA PRO A 61 6.62 2.84 -14.60
C PRO A 61 5.65 3.89 -15.14
N GLN A 62 5.81 5.12 -14.68
CA GLN A 62 4.97 6.23 -15.10
C GLN A 62 5.06 6.29 -16.63
N VAL A 63 3.94 6.06 -17.34
CA VAL A 63 3.90 6.03 -18.81
C VAL A 63 4.55 7.30 -19.40
N LEU A 64 4.49 8.43 -18.68
CA LEU A 64 5.15 9.69 -19.02
C LEU A 64 6.69 9.66 -18.98
N GLN A 65 7.33 8.77 -18.22
CA GLN A 65 8.79 8.61 -18.19
C GLN A 65 9.29 7.75 -19.36
N LEU A 66 8.49 6.79 -19.84
CA LEU A 66 8.81 5.97 -21.01
C LEU A 66 8.76 6.77 -22.32
N ILE A 67 7.91 7.79 -22.39
CA ILE A 67 7.76 8.66 -23.58
C ILE A 67 8.94 9.65 -23.73
N ARG A 68 9.76 9.87 -22.70
CA ARG A 68 10.90 10.81 -22.76
C ARG A 68 12.22 10.21 -23.26
N THR A 69 12.30 8.91 -23.52
CA THR A 69 13.56 8.22 -23.87
C THR A 69 13.60 7.66 -25.30
N THR A 70 12.70 8.10 -26.18
CA THR A 70 12.74 7.87 -27.63
C THR A 70 12.84 9.20 -28.35
#